data_AF-A0A6B3ERF6-F1
#
_entry.id   AF-A0A6B3ERF6-F1
#
_cell.length_a   1.000
_cell.length_b   1.000
_cell.length_c   1.000
_cell.angle_alpha   90.00
_cell.angle_beta   90.00
_cell.angle_gamma   90.00
#
_symmetry.space_group_name_H-M   'P 1'
#
loop_
_entity.id
_entity.type
_entity.pdbx_description
1 polymer ?
#
loop_
_entity_poly.entity_id
_entity_poly.type
_entity_poly.pdbx_seq_one_letter_code
_entity_poly.pdbx_strand_id
1 'polypeptide(L)'
;DAVPWHYVPGNHEVMGGSIANFTKEFGAAEQTFDHKGTRFLTLDTSGLGLRVSDFAQLGRLRAALDAAAKDRAVDSVVVVAHVPPRDPTPQKG
;
A
#
# COMPACT_ATOMS: atom_id res chain seq x y z
N ASP A 1 -12.44 19.19 -15.24
CA ASP A 1 -12.23 17.74 -15.26
C ASP A 1 -11.26 17.33 -14.18
N ALA A 2 -11.58 16.32 -13.37
CA ALA A 2 -10.73 15.82 -12.29
C ALA A 2 -10.24 14.41 -12.62
N VAL A 3 -8.96 14.14 -12.38
CA VAL A 3 -8.37 12.81 -12.53
C VAL A 3 -8.54 12.06 -11.21
N PRO A 4 -9.13 10.85 -11.18
CA PRO A 4 -9.20 10.04 -9.97
C PRO A 4 -7.81 9.73 -9.43
N TRP A 5 -7.65 9.83 -8.11
CA TRP A 5 -6.39 9.56 -7.43
C TRP A 5 -6.59 8.62 -6.25
N HIS A 6 -5.54 7.89 -5.90
CA HIS A 6 -5.43 7.05 -4.71
C HIS A 6 -4.12 7.41 -4.01
N TYR A 7 -4.16 7.77 -2.72
CA TYR A 7 -2.94 8.06 -1.96
C TYR A 7 -2.38 6.79 -1.33
N VAL A 8 -1.05 6.74 -1.26
CA VAL A 8 -0.29 5.72 -0.54
C VAL A 8 0.59 6.45 0.47
N PRO A 9 0.47 6.17 1.78
CA PRO A 9 1.21 6.92 2.78
C PRO A 9 2.69 6.57 2.74
N GLY A 10 3.53 7.61 2.79
CA GLY A 10 4.95 7.53 3.02
C GLY A 10 5.34 7.96 4.43
N ASN A 11 6.65 8.05 4.69
CA ASN A 11 7.13 8.36 6.03
C ASN A 11 6.85 9.79 6.46
N HIS A 12 6.61 10.70 5.51
CA HIS A 12 6.27 12.09 5.80
C HIS A 12 4.83 12.28 6.31
N GLU A 13 3.96 11.29 6.10
CA GLU A 13 2.58 11.32 6.61
C GLU A 13 2.50 11.01 8.11
N VAL A 14 3.51 10.30 8.65
CA VAL A 14 3.58 9.96 10.08
C VAL A 14 4.68 10.72 10.81
N MET A 15 5.84 10.96 10.18
CA MET A 15 7.03 11.58 10.81
C MET A 15 7.38 10.96 12.19
N GLY A 16 7.20 9.65 12.33
CA GLY A 16 7.39 8.90 13.59
C GLY A 16 6.20 8.93 14.55
N GLY A 17 5.10 9.56 14.17
CA GLY A 17 3.84 9.65 14.90
C GLY A 17 2.73 8.74 14.34
N SER A 18 1.48 9.16 14.54
CA SER A 18 0.29 8.40 14.15
C SER A 18 -0.13 8.65 12.69
N ILE A 19 -0.60 7.60 12.00
CA ILE A 19 -1.21 7.66 10.67
C ILE A 19 -2.61 8.31 10.66
N ALA A 20 -3.16 8.66 11.83
CA ALA A 20 -4.53 9.13 11.98
C ALA A 20 -4.88 10.31 11.06
N ASN A 21 -3.98 11.29 10.91
CA ASN A 21 -4.21 12.46 10.04
C ASN A 21 -4.36 12.05 8.57
N PHE A 22 -3.50 11.17 8.08
CA PHE A 22 -3.63 10.60 6.73
C PHE A 22 -4.98 9.91 6.59
N THR A 23 -5.34 9.05 7.55
CA THR A 23 -6.59 8.29 7.42
C THR A 23 -7.85 9.15 7.48
N LYS A 24 -7.78 10.28 8.19
CA LYS A 24 -8.86 11.25 8.28
C LYS A 24 -9.09 11.99 6.96
N GLU A 25 -8.01 12.34 6.26
CA GLU A 25 -8.08 13.13 5.03
C GLU A 25 -8.28 12.27 3.77
N PHE A 26 -7.55 11.15 3.68
CA PHE A 26 -7.45 10.34 2.47
C PHE A 26 -8.14 8.98 2.56
N GLY A 27 -8.60 8.60 3.75
CA GLY A 27 -9.21 7.28 4.01
C GLY A 27 -8.18 6.20 4.35
N ALA A 28 -8.53 4.93 4.14
CA ALA A 28 -7.69 3.81 4.58
C ALA A 28 -6.27 3.85 4.00
N ALA A 29 -5.26 3.58 4.84
CA ALA A 29 -3.85 3.49 4.45
C ALA A 29 -3.58 2.33 3.46
N GLU A 30 -4.39 1.28 3.53
CA GLU A 30 -4.41 0.17 2.59
C GLU A 30 -5.73 0.18 1.82
N GLN A 31 -5.64 -0.01 0.51
CA GLN A 31 -6.77 -0.06 -0.40
C GLN A 31 -6.62 -1.25 -1.34
N THR A 32 -7.75 -1.81 -1.74
CA THR A 32 -7.86 -2.79 -2.82
C THR A 32 -8.91 -2.30 -3.80
N PHE A 33 -8.54 -2.13 -5.05
CA PHE A 33 -9.46 -1.69 -6.09
C PHE A 33 -9.05 -2.23 -7.45
N ASP A 34 -10.03 -2.36 -8.36
CA ASP A 34 -9.80 -2.86 -9.70
C ASP A 34 -9.93 -1.73 -10.72
N HIS A 35 -9.02 -1.68 -11.68
CA HIS A 35 -9.11 -0.80 -12.82
C HIS A 35 -8.74 -1.57 -14.10
N LYS A 36 -9.73 -1.74 -14.99
CA LYS A 36 -9.55 -2.38 -16.32
C LYS A 36 -8.81 -3.72 -16.25
N GLY A 37 -9.27 -4.62 -15.40
CA GLY A 37 -8.69 -5.96 -15.22
C GLY A 37 -7.41 -6.00 -14.37
N THR A 38 -6.95 -4.87 -13.83
CA THR A 38 -5.81 -4.83 -12.91
C THR A 38 -6.29 -4.59 -11.49
N ARG A 39 -5.92 -5.47 -10.55
CA ARG A 39 -6.14 -5.25 -9.12
C ARG A 39 -4.96 -4.50 -8.52
N PHE A 40 -5.24 -3.35 -7.93
CA PHE A 40 -4.28 -2.55 -7.19
C PHE A 40 -4.40 -2.83 -5.71
N LEU A 41 -3.26 -3.08 -5.06
CA LEU A 41 -3.13 -3.27 -3.63
C LEU A 41 -2.14 -2.24 -3.10
N THR A 42 -2.59 -1.36 -2.20
CA THR A 42 -1.69 -0.39 -1.55
C THR A 42 -1.30 -0.89 -0.16
N LEU A 43 -0.07 -0.62 0.25
CA LEU A 43 0.48 -1.01 1.55
C LEU A 43 0.90 0.22 2.35
N ASP A 44 0.76 0.12 3.67
CA ASP A 44 1.30 1.12 4.59
C ASP A 44 2.76 0.77 4.91
N THR A 45 3.67 1.63 4.44
CA THR A 45 5.10 1.58 4.78
C THR A 45 5.59 2.88 5.42
N SER A 46 4.67 3.72 5.90
CA SER A 46 4.95 5.02 6.50
C SER A 46 5.87 4.96 7.73
N GLY A 47 5.86 3.85 8.47
CA GLY A 47 6.78 3.57 9.57
C GLY A 47 8.21 3.21 9.16
N LEU A 48 8.61 3.44 7.90
CA LEU A 48 9.88 2.98 7.31
C LEU A 48 10.00 1.45 7.20
N GLY A 49 8.85 0.77 7.05
CA GLY A 49 8.79 -0.66 6.75
C GLY A 49 7.52 -1.32 7.24
N LEU A 50 7.18 -2.47 6.63
CA LEU A 50 5.94 -3.21 6.91
C LEU A 50 5.79 -3.61 8.38
N ARG A 51 6.90 -4.02 9.04
CA ARG A 51 6.88 -4.42 10.45
C ARG A 51 6.60 -3.24 11.38
N VAL A 52 7.08 -2.05 11.04
CA VAL A 52 6.98 -0.85 11.88
C VAL A 52 5.64 -0.14 11.66
N SER A 53 5.11 -0.15 10.44
CA SER A 53 3.76 0.35 10.13
C SER A 53 2.66 -0.56 10.71
N ASP A 54 2.47 -1.74 10.12
CA ASP A 54 1.49 -2.74 10.57
C ASP A 54 1.87 -4.10 9.97
N PHE A 55 2.39 -5.02 10.78
CA PHE A 55 2.79 -6.32 10.26
C PHE A 55 1.61 -7.23 9.83
N ALA A 56 0.40 -6.99 10.37
CA ALA A 56 -0.78 -7.77 10.01
C ALA A 56 -1.21 -7.56 8.55
N GLN A 57 -0.80 -6.45 7.92
CA GLN A 57 -1.06 -6.17 6.51
C GLN A 57 -0.52 -7.26 5.57
N LEU A 58 0.54 -7.99 5.95
CA LEU A 58 1.04 -9.11 5.16
C LEU A 58 0.01 -10.24 4.99
N GLY A 59 -0.79 -10.50 6.04
CA GLY A 59 -1.88 -11.46 5.97
C GLY A 59 -3.00 -10.99 5.04
N ARG A 60 -3.33 -9.69 5.10
CA ARG A 60 -4.32 -9.07 4.20
C ARG A 60 -3.85 -9.07 2.75
N LEU A 61 -2.58 -8.72 2.50
CA LEU A 61 -1.95 -8.82 1.19
C LEU A 61 -2.04 -10.23 0.63
N ARG A 62 -1.71 -11.24 1.45
CA ARG A 62 -1.82 -12.64 1.03
C ARG A 62 -3.24 -13.02 0.65
N ALA A 63 -4.23 -12.67 1.48
CA ALA A 63 -5.63 -12.94 1.20
C ALA A 63 -6.11 -12.24 -0.09
N ALA A 64 -5.70 -10.99 -0.33
CA ALA A 64 -6.03 -10.25 -1.54
C ALA A 64 -5.41 -10.87 -2.81
N LEU A 65 -4.17 -11.35 -2.73
CA LEU A 65 -3.51 -12.08 -3.82
C LEU A 65 -4.19 -13.42 -4.10
N ASP A 66 -4.55 -14.19 -3.07
CA ASP A 66 -5.26 -15.46 -3.24
C ASP A 66 -6.68 -15.25 -3.82
N ALA A 67 -7.34 -14.13 -3.50
CA ALA A 67 -8.61 -13.74 -4.10
C ALA A 67 -8.44 -13.34 -5.57
N ALA A 68 -7.42 -12.53 -5.89
CA ALA A 68 -7.11 -12.13 -7.26
C ALA A 68 -6.84 -13.34 -8.17
N ALA A 69 -6.07 -14.33 -7.68
CA ALA A 69 -5.74 -15.54 -8.43
C ALA A 69 -6.96 -16.41 -8.81
N LYS A 70 -8.09 -16.25 -8.11
CA LYS A 70 -9.34 -16.99 -8.36
C LYS A 70 -10.35 -16.18 -9.18
N ASP A 71 -10.11 -14.89 -9.35
CA ASP A 71 -11.01 -13.96 -9.99
C ASP A 71 -10.69 -13.85 -11.49
N ARG A 72 -11.58 -14.37 -12.33
CA ARG A 72 -11.40 -14.36 -13.79
C ARG A 72 -11.47 -12.97 -14.40
N ALA A 73 -11.92 -11.95 -13.66
CA ALA A 73 -11.92 -10.57 -14.11
C ALA A 73 -10.60 -9.84 -13.82
N VAL A 74 -9.65 -10.48 -13.13
CA VAL A 74 -8.34 -9.91 -12.78
C VAL A 74 -7.25 -10.57 -13.62
N ASP A 75 -6.68 -9.80 -14.55
CA ASP A 75 -5.59 -10.21 -15.44
C ASP A 75 -4.21 -9.96 -14.82
N SER A 76 -4.10 -8.96 -13.93
CA SER A 76 -2.84 -8.59 -13.30
C SER A 76 -3.03 -7.96 -11.92
N VAL A 77 -1.97 -7.98 -11.12
CA VAL A 77 -1.93 -7.35 -9.81
C VAL A 77 -0.76 -6.36 -9.74
N VAL A 78 -1.02 -5.17 -9.22
CA VAL A 78 0.00 -4.17 -8.90
C VAL A 78 -0.01 -3.95 -7.39
N VAL A 79 1.17 -4.05 -6.78
CA VAL A 79 1.39 -3.72 -5.37
C VAL A 79 2.14 -2.39 -5.30
N VAL A 80 1.60 -1.42 -4.56
CA VAL A 80 2.17 -0.08 -4.42
C VAL A 80 2.51 0.18 -2.95
N ALA A 81 3.74 0.60 -2.70
CA ALA A 81 4.23 0.99 -1.39
C ALA A 81 5.21 2.16 -1.54
N HIS A 82 5.37 2.96 -0.49
CA HIS A 82 6.29 4.08 -0.49
C HIS A 82 7.75 3.65 -0.27
N VAL A 83 8.00 2.78 0.72
CA VAL A 83 9.36 2.32 1.07
C VAL A 83 9.66 1.00 0.36
N PRO A 84 10.73 0.92 -0.46
CA PRO A 84 11.05 -0.29 -1.20
C PRO A 84 11.51 -1.42 -0.25
N PRO A 85 11.10 -2.68 -0.47
CA PRO A 85 11.54 -3.82 0.33
C PRO A 85 13.00 -4.18 0.11
N ARG A 86 13.59 -3.73 -1.01
CA ARG A 86 15.01 -3.83 -1.33
C ARG A 86 15.45 -2.49 -1.89
N ASP A 87 16.14 -1.72 -1.08
CA ASP A 87 16.77 -0.48 -1.52
C ASP A 87 18.17 -0.82 -2.08
N PRO A 88 18.43 -0.62 -3.39
CA PRO A 88 19.74 -0.86 -3.98
C PRO A 88 20.74 0.27 -3.70
N THR A 89 20.31 1.38 -3.12
CA THR A 89 21.23 2.45 -2.75
C THR A 89 22.04 2.02 -1.52
N PRO A 90 23.33 2.38 -1.43
CA PRO A 90 24.08 2.15 -0.21
C PRO A 90 23.42 2.96 0.90
N GLN A 91 22.76 2.28 1.84
CA GLN A 91 22.27 2.92 3.07
C GLN A 91 23.48 3.63 3.72
N LYS A 92 23.44 4.96 3.77
CA LYS A 92 24.26 5.66 4.76
C LYS A 92 23.58 5.37 6.09
N GLY A 93 24.32 4.70 6.98
CA GLY A 93 23.85 4.12 8.22
C GLY A 93 23.25 5.10 9.22
#